data_AF-A0A3A0AIV8-F1
#
_entry.id   AF-A0A3A0AIV8-F1
#
_cell.length_a   1.000
_cell.length_b   1.000
_cell.length_c   1.000
_cell.angle_alpha   90.00
_cell.angle_beta   90.00
_cell.angle_gamma   90.00
#
_symmetry.space_group_name_H-M   'P 1'
#
loop_
_entity.id
_entity.type
_entity.pdbx_description
1 polymer ?
#
loop_
_entity_poly.entity_id
_entity_poly.type
_entity_poly.pdbx_seq_one_letter_code
_entity_poly.pdbx_strand_id
1 'polypeptide(L)'
;MRSLTLFIGFTLGVPLVLCTLLLSLGRAPVQAIEPGEPAVAPVAAAQLSQPTTTAEISVVVTVGLGPCQQQSTVLEVELGAVIHTCYQVTNLSTVTLVSHTLTDTHFGVLLGQEPRQLAPGDSITHSYETVVTSSFASQAIWKAQDESGEVQAIATAEPITVQVQSTPT
;
A
#
# COMPACT_ATOMS: atom_id res chain seq x y z
N MET A 1 -11.40 25.66 47.57
CA MET A 1 -12.26 25.22 48.69
C MET A 1 -13.48 24.54 48.08
N ARG A 2 -13.69 23.26 48.43
CA ARG A 2 -14.96 22.50 48.58
C ARG A 2 -16.00 22.64 47.44
N SER A 3 -16.56 21.58 46.86
CA SER A 3 -17.08 20.39 47.52
C SER A 3 -17.50 19.32 46.50
N LEU A 4 -17.18 18.07 46.85
CA LEU A 4 -17.83 16.82 46.47
C LEU A 4 -19.37 16.91 46.68
N THR A 5 -20.21 16.16 45.96
CA THR A 5 -21.15 15.15 46.51
C THR A 5 -21.91 14.40 45.40
N LEU A 6 -21.55 13.11 45.27
CA LEU A 6 -22.34 11.91 44.98
C LEU A 6 -23.89 12.02 45.08
N PHE A 7 -24.63 11.46 44.11
CA PHE A 7 -25.99 10.95 44.38
C PHE A 7 -26.19 9.57 43.75
N ILE A 8 -26.65 8.68 44.62
CA ILE A 8 -27.00 7.28 44.41
C ILE A 8 -28.51 7.20 44.16
N GLY A 9 -28.94 6.33 43.24
CA GLY A 9 -30.01 5.36 43.55
C GLY A 9 -31.35 5.43 42.79
N PHE A 10 -31.93 4.22 42.70
CA PHE A 10 -33.34 3.84 42.46
C PHE A 10 -33.83 3.69 41.00
N THR A 11 -33.87 2.46 40.45
CA THR A 11 -34.95 1.41 40.43
C THR A 11 -36.31 1.95 39.94
N LEU A 12 -37.02 1.39 38.95
CA LEU A 12 -37.64 0.05 38.82
C LEU A 12 -38.29 -0.03 37.40
N GLY A 13 -38.44 -1.22 36.80
CA GLY A 13 -39.34 -1.39 35.64
C GLY A 13 -39.17 -2.67 34.81
N VAL A 14 -39.66 -3.80 35.33
CA VAL A 14 -39.79 -5.13 34.69
C VAL A 14 -41.11 -5.19 33.90
N PRO A 15 -41.23 -5.91 32.75
CA PRO A 15 -41.86 -7.25 32.73
C PRO A 15 -41.16 -8.26 31.77
N LEU A 16 -40.91 -9.50 32.20
CA LEU A 16 -41.81 -10.66 32.20
C LEU A 16 -41.94 -11.32 30.80
N VAL A 17 -41.10 -12.33 30.52
CA VAL A 17 -41.50 -13.44 29.65
C VAL A 17 -41.20 -14.75 30.34
N LEU A 18 -42.31 -15.44 30.59
CA LEU A 18 -42.51 -16.71 31.24
C LEU A 18 -42.04 -17.85 30.32
N CYS A 19 -41.07 -18.66 30.75
CA CYS A 19 -40.81 -19.97 30.14
C CYS A 19 -40.63 -20.98 31.27
N THR A 20 -41.74 -21.57 31.67
CA THR A 20 -41.84 -22.64 32.66
C THR A 20 -41.62 -24.01 32.03
N LEU A 21 -41.31 -24.99 32.89
CA LEU A 21 -41.29 -26.46 32.68
C LEU A 21 -40.02 -27.03 32.03
N LEU A 22 -39.30 -28.02 32.57
CA LEU A 22 -39.60 -29.06 33.58
C LEU A 22 -38.33 -29.46 34.36
N LEU A 23 -38.47 -29.60 35.68
CA LEU A 23 -37.57 -30.42 36.50
C LEU A 23 -37.84 -31.90 36.23
N SER A 24 -36.81 -32.66 35.89
CA SER A 24 -36.75 -34.10 36.17
C SER A 24 -35.58 -34.39 37.11
N LEU A 25 -35.88 -34.57 38.40
CA LEU A 25 -34.94 -35.17 39.34
C LEU A 25 -34.77 -36.66 39.01
N GLY A 26 -33.74 -36.99 38.25
CA GLY A 26 -33.24 -38.36 38.11
C GLY A 26 -32.12 -38.59 39.12
N ARG A 27 -32.43 -39.30 40.22
CA ARG A 27 -31.43 -39.87 41.13
C ARG A 27 -30.93 -41.19 40.52
N ALA A 28 -29.63 -41.31 40.28
CA ALA A 28 -28.99 -42.59 39.98
C ALA A 28 -27.52 -42.61 40.48
N PRO A 29 -26.94 -43.80 40.75
CA PRO A 29 -25.97 -44.01 41.82
C PRO A 29 -24.49 -43.89 41.40
N VAL A 30 -23.67 -43.97 42.44
CA VAL A 30 -22.21 -44.09 42.49
C VAL A 30 -21.62 -45.17 41.54
N GLN A 31 -20.44 -44.83 41.00
CA GLN A 31 -19.35 -45.65 40.43
C GLN A 31 -19.47 -46.26 39.02
N ALA A 32 -18.62 -45.75 38.13
CA ALA A 32 -17.57 -46.55 37.46
C ALA A 32 -16.42 -45.61 37.06
N ILE A 33 -15.18 -45.95 37.43
CA ILE A 33 -13.97 -45.32 36.89
C ILE A 33 -13.72 -46.03 35.55
N GLU A 34 -14.01 -45.35 34.44
CA GLU A 34 -13.63 -45.80 33.10
C GLU A 34 -12.11 -45.62 32.93
N PRO A 35 -11.36 -46.66 32.51
CA PRO A 35 -9.94 -46.55 32.21
C PRO A 35 -9.75 -45.83 30.86
N GLY A 36 -9.27 -44.59 30.93
CA GLY A 36 -8.53 -43.86 29.90
C GLY A 36 -8.88 -44.18 28.44
N GLU A 37 -9.93 -43.55 27.92
CA GLU A 37 -10.07 -43.38 26.48
C GLU A 37 -8.96 -42.41 26.00
N PRO A 38 -8.07 -42.80 25.06
CA PRO A 38 -7.13 -41.86 24.50
C PRO A 38 -7.94 -40.83 23.73
N ALA A 39 -7.95 -39.59 24.25
CA ALA A 39 -8.55 -38.46 23.57
C ALA A 39 -7.95 -38.33 22.16
N VAL A 40 -8.69 -38.81 21.16
CA VAL A 40 -8.38 -38.51 19.76
C VAL A 40 -8.74 -37.04 19.58
N ALA A 41 -7.72 -36.19 19.70
CA ALA A 41 -7.84 -34.76 19.46
C ALA A 41 -8.47 -34.52 18.07
N PRO A 42 -9.36 -33.52 17.90
CA PRO A 42 -9.81 -33.14 16.57
C PRO A 42 -8.58 -32.73 15.76
N VAL A 43 -8.35 -33.40 14.63
CA VAL A 43 -7.36 -32.97 13.65
C VAL A 43 -7.85 -31.62 13.12
N ALA A 44 -7.33 -30.54 13.69
CA ALA A 44 -7.56 -29.20 13.20
C ALA A 44 -7.13 -29.18 11.73
N ALA A 45 -8.10 -28.98 10.83
CA ALA A 45 -7.81 -28.75 9.43
C ALA A 45 -6.91 -27.51 9.34
N ALA A 46 -5.63 -27.71 9.01
CA ALA A 46 -4.74 -26.62 8.69
C ALA A 46 -5.29 -25.93 7.43
N GLN A 47 -5.94 -24.79 7.60
CA GLN A 47 -6.34 -23.95 6.48
C GLN A 47 -5.06 -23.46 5.79
N LEU A 48 -4.77 -23.98 4.60
CA LEU A 48 -3.70 -23.49 3.74
C LEU A 48 -3.94 -22.01 3.47
N SER A 49 -3.14 -21.13 4.06
CA SER A 49 -3.12 -19.72 3.71
C SER A 49 -2.60 -19.62 2.28
N GLN A 50 -3.46 -19.33 1.32
CA GLN A 50 -3.03 -19.07 -0.06
C GLN A 50 -2.12 -17.83 -0.05
N PRO A 51 -1.00 -17.82 -0.80
CA PRO A 51 -0.19 -16.63 -0.92
C PRO A 51 -1.03 -15.56 -1.63
N THR A 52 -1.39 -14.49 -0.91
CA THR A 52 -1.97 -13.31 -1.54
C THR A 52 -0.93 -12.72 -2.46
N THR A 53 -1.23 -12.73 -3.75
CA THR A 53 -0.33 -12.21 -4.77
C THR A 53 -0.48 -10.69 -4.79
N THR A 54 0.22 -10.02 -3.87
CA THR A 54 0.23 -8.55 -3.79
C THR A 54 1.27 -8.00 -4.75
N ALA A 55 0.87 -7.08 -5.65
CA ALA A 55 1.82 -6.35 -6.47
C ALA A 55 2.40 -5.15 -5.73
N GLU A 56 3.68 -4.90 -5.97
CA GLU A 56 4.48 -3.86 -5.36
C GLU A 56 5.52 -3.39 -6.38
N ILE A 57 5.70 -2.07 -6.46
CA ILE A 57 6.71 -1.43 -7.29
C ILE A 57 7.43 -0.35 -6.48
N SER A 58 8.67 -0.05 -6.85
CA SER A 58 9.36 1.16 -6.40
C SER A 58 9.64 2.07 -7.58
N VAL A 59 9.68 3.38 -7.34
CA VAL A 59 9.95 4.38 -8.38
C VAL A 59 11.02 5.33 -7.88
N VAL A 60 12.05 5.52 -8.69
CA VAL A 60 13.12 6.50 -8.47
C VAL A 60 13.07 7.51 -9.60
N VAL A 61 13.09 8.80 -9.24
CA VAL A 61 13.12 9.90 -10.20
C VAL A 61 14.39 10.70 -10.01
N THR A 62 15.05 10.99 -11.12
CA THR A 62 16.29 11.76 -11.15
C THR A 62 16.28 12.74 -12.30
N VAL A 63 17.14 13.75 -12.21
CA VAL A 63 17.28 14.80 -13.22
C VAL A 63 18.76 15.05 -13.53
N GLY A 64 19.04 15.38 -14.79
CA GLY A 64 20.39 15.68 -15.27
C GLY A 64 20.40 16.42 -16.61
N LEU A 65 21.61 16.77 -17.08
CA LEU A 65 21.84 17.42 -18.39
C LEU A 65 22.01 16.41 -19.53
N GLY A 66 22.17 15.12 -19.21
CA GLY A 66 22.21 14.04 -20.18
C GLY A 66 21.16 12.96 -19.90
N PRO A 67 20.85 12.10 -20.88
CA PRO A 67 19.79 11.11 -20.77
C PRO A 67 20.15 10.03 -19.74
N CYS A 68 19.56 10.10 -18.55
CA CYS A 68 19.60 9.10 -17.48
C CYS A 68 20.98 8.63 -17.01
N GLN A 69 22.05 9.34 -17.37
CA GLN A 69 23.41 9.06 -16.90
C GLN A 69 23.74 9.78 -15.59
N GLN A 70 23.05 10.88 -15.33
CA GLN A 70 23.26 11.72 -14.15
C GLN A 70 22.03 11.57 -13.26
N GLN A 71 22.28 11.25 -12.00
CA GLN A 71 21.25 10.92 -11.03
C GLN A 71 21.30 11.91 -9.87
N SER A 72 20.57 13.01 -10.02
CA SER A 72 20.37 14.00 -8.95
C SER A 72 18.89 14.20 -8.66
N THR A 73 18.55 14.53 -7.43
CA THR A 73 17.18 14.95 -7.05
C THR A 73 17.05 16.47 -6.99
N VAL A 74 18.18 17.19 -6.98
CA VAL A 74 18.25 18.65 -7.10
C VAL A 74 19.22 19.00 -8.22
N LEU A 75 18.81 19.88 -9.12
CA LEU A 75 19.65 20.33 -10.22
C LEU A 75 19.58 21.85 -10.38
N GLU A 76 20.73 22.50 -10.43
CA GLU A 76 20.86 23.92 -10.76
C GLU A 76 21.32 24.09 -12.20
N VAL A 77 20.66 24.94 -12.97
CA VAL A 77 20.96 25.19 -14.38
C VAL A 77 20.72 26.64 -14.78
N GLU A 78 21.24 27.04 -15.92
CA GLU A 78 20.89 28.32 -16.56
C GLU A 78 19.52 28.22 -17.26
N LEU A 79 18.88 29.38 -17.45
CA LEU A 79 17.62 29.48 -18.18
C LEU A 79 17.83 29.05 -19.64
N GLY A 80 16.94 28.20 -20.15
CA GLY A 80 17.04 27.62 -21.49
C GLY A 80 17.86 26.33 -21.57
N ALA A 81 18.40 25.84 -20.45
CA ALA A 81 19.05 24.52 -20.42
C ALA A 81 18.06 23.41 -20.79
N VAL A 82 18.55 22.43 -21.55
CA VAL A 82 17.83 21.17 -21.82
C VAL A 82 18.22 20.18 -20.73
N ILE A 83 17.22 19.62 -20.06
CA ILE A 83 17.41 18.62 -19.02
C ILE A 83 16.64 17.34 -19.37
N HIS A 84 17.06 16.24 -18.77
CA HIS A 84 16.37 14.96 -18.82
C HIS A 84 15.91 14.58 -17.42
N THR A 85 14.61 14.35 -17.27
CA THR A 85 14.03 13.70 -16.10
C THR A 85 13.89 12.21 -16.39
N CYS A 86 14.40 11.38 -15.50
CA CYS A 86 14.44 9.93 -15.65
C CYS A 86 13.66 9.25 -14.55
N TYR A 87 12.66 8.48 -14.97
CA TYR A 87 11.72 7.75 -14.14
C TYR A 87 12.05 6.27 -14.25
N GLN A 88 12.63 5.69 -13.21
CA GLN A 88 12.92 4.26 -13.16
C GLN A 88 11.91 3.59 -12.25
N VAL A 89 11.19 2.61 -12.78
CA VAL A 89 10.30 1.75 -12.00
C VAL A 89 10.92 0.36 -11.88
N THR A 90 10.84 -0.23 -10.70
CA THR A 90 11.28 -1.60 -10.42
C THR A 90 10.10 -2.41 -9.91
N ASN A 91 9.92 -3.60 -10.45
CA ASN A 91 8.90 -4.53 -9.97
C ASN A 91 9.43 -5.34 -8.79
N LEU A 92 8.87 -5.11 -7.62
CA LEU A 92 9.24 -5.79 -6.38
C LEU A 92 8.34 -7.00 -6.10
N SER A 93 7.33 -7.24 -6.93
CA SER A 93 6.39 -8.34 -6.80
C SER A 93 6.82 -9.60 -7.53
N THR A 94 6.05 -10.67 -7.34
CA THR A 94 6.21 -11.95 -8.05
C THR A 94 5.36 -12.05 -9.33
N VAL A 95 4.63 -10.99 -9.70
CA VAL A 95 3.77 -10.95 -10.90
C VAL A 95 4.41 -10.10 -11.97
N THR A 96 4.29 -10.54 -13.22
CA THR A 96 4.68 -9.70 -14.36
C THR A 96 3.63 -8.61 -14.58
N LEU A 97 4.08 -7.35 -14.56
CA LEU A 97 3.25 -6.19 -14.85
C LEU A 97 3.40 -5.84 -16.34
N VAL A 98 2.31 -5.45 -17.00
CA VAL A 98 2.27 -5.30 -18.47
C VAL A 98 1.70 -3.98 -18.95
N SER A 99 0.96 -3.25 -18.13
CA SER A 99 0.41 -1.93 -18.48
C SER A 99 0.86 -0.91 -17.45
N HIS A 100 1.33 0.25 -17.93
CA HIS A 100 1.95 1.27 -17.10
C HIS A 100 1.35 2.66 -17.36
N THR A 101 1.07 3.39 -16.28
CA THR A 101 0.68 4.80 -16.31
C THR A 101 1.66 5.59 -15.47
N LEU A 102 2.22 6.66 -16.04
CA LEU A 102 3.14 7.56 -15.37
C LEU A 102 2.55 8.97 -15.43
N THR A 103 2.35 9.56 -14.26
CA THR A 103 1.90 10.94 -14.10
C THR A 103 2.88 11.72 -13.26
N ASP A 104 3.08 12.99 -13.61
CA ASP A 104 3.99 13.92 -12.98
C ASP A 104 3.25 15.21 -12.61
N THR A 105 3.49 15.77 -11.43
CA THR A 105 2.81 16.99 -10.98
C THR A 105 3.12 18.23 -11.84
N HIS A 106 4.29 18.25 -12.50
CA HIS A 106 4.69 19.36 -13.36
C HIS A 106 4.42 19.08 -14.84
N PHE A 107 4.69 17.86 -15.30
CA PHE A 107 4.58 17.50 -16.73
C PHE A 107 3.25 16.85 -17.13
N GLY A 108 2.39 16.49 -16.17
CA GLY A 108 1.11 15.84 -16.43
C GLY A 108 1.25 14.34 -16.73
N VAL A 109 0.43 13.81 -17.63
CA VAL A 109 0.46 12.38 -18.01
C VAL A 109 1.57 12.15 -19.03
N LEU A 110 2.55 11.32 -18.68
CA LEU A 110 3.68 10.96 -19.54
C LEU A 110 3.50 9.60 -20.22
N LEU A 111 2.90 8.64 -19.52
CA LEU A 111 2.46 7.36 -20.07
C LEU A 111 1.00 7.12 -19.67
N GLY A 112 0.17 6.68 -20.62
CA GLY A 112 -1.23 6.36 -20.38
C GLY A 112 -1.55 4.92 -20.76
N GLN A 113 -1.57 4.02 -19.77
CA GLN A 113 -1.84 2.59 -19.96
C GLN A 113 -0.97 1.95 -21.06
N GLU A 114 0.31 2.34 -21.07
CA GLU A 114 1.27 1.92 -22.08
C GLU A 114 1.64 0.44 -21.89
N PRO A 115 1.55 -0.41 -22.93
CA PRO A 115 1.89 -1.82 -22.83
C PRO A 115 3.40 -2.04 -22.84
N ARG A 116 3.97 -2.43 -21.69
CA ARG A 116 5.38 -2.81 -21.54
C ARG A 116 5.49 -3.90 -20.48
N GLN A 117 6.24 -4.95 -20.79
CA GLN A 117 6.47 -6.02 -19.83
C GLN A 117 7.51 -5.59 -18.80
N LEU A 118 7.19 -5.82 -17.53
CA LEU A 118 8.08 -5.63 -16.39
C LEU A 118 8.00 -6.89 -15.52
N ALA A 119 8.92 -7.82 -15.74
CA ALA A 119 8.96 -9.08 -14.99
C ALA A 119 9.35 -8.86 -13.52
N PRO A 120 9.11 -9.84 -12.63
CA PRO A 120 9.58 -9.79 -11.24
C PRO A 120 11.07 -9.49 -11.12
N GLY A 121 11.41 -8.46 -10.34
CA GLY A 121 12.79 -8.03 -10.11
C GLY A 121 13.40 -7.14 -11.19
N ASP A 122 12.73 -6.97 -12.33
CA ASP A 122 13.22 -6.12 -13.42
C ASP A 122 12.92 -4.64 -13.17
N SER A 123 13.66 -3.79 -13.89
CA SER A 123 13.44 -2.35 -13.94
C SER A 123 13.33 -1.85 -15.38
N ILE A 124 12.49 -0.84 -15.59
CA ILE A 124 12.45 -0.07 -16.84
C ILE A 124 12.61 1.42 -16.54
N THR A 125 13.12 2.17 -17.51
CA THR A 125 13.31 3.62 -17.41
C THR A 125 12.56 4.33 -18.52
N HIS A 126 11.84 5.39 -18.15
CA HIS A 126 11.30 6.38 -19.07
C HIS A 126 12.06 7.70 -18.89
N SER A 127 12.41 8.36 -19.99
CA SER A 127 13.07 9.67 -19.98
C SER A 127 12.17 10.71 -20.61
N TYR A 128 12.10 11.88 -19.99
CA TYR A 128 11.40 13.04 -20.50
C TYR A 128 12.36 14.22 -20.62
N GLU A 129 12.45 14.79 -21.82
CA GLU A 129 13.31 15.95 -22.11
C GLU A 129 12.49 17.24 -21.98
N THR A 130 13.06 18.26 -21.34
CA THR A 130 12.41 19.57 -21.20
C THR A 130 13.42 20.71 -21.26
N VAL A 131 12.96 21.87 -21.75
CA VAL A 131 13.71 23.13 -21.72
C VAL A 131 13.30 23.91 -20.48
N VAL A 132 14.27 24.27 -19.63
CA VAL A 132 13.99 24.96 -18.37
C VAL A 132 13.71 26.45 -18.60
N THR A 133 12.46 26.87 -18.38
CA THR A 133 12.04 28.28 -18.49
C THR A 133 11.89 28.98 -17.14
N SER A 134 11.81 28.22 -16.04
CA SER A 134 11.71 28.69 -14.66
C SER A 134 12.06 27.56 -13.70
N SER A 135 12.39 27.87 -12.44
CA SER A 135 12.53 26.85 -11.40
C SER A 135 11.21 26.11 -11.17
N PHE A 136 11.27 24.82 -10.86
CA PHE A 136 10.10 24.01 -10.52
C PHE A 136 10.45 22.85 -9.60
N ALA A 137 9.42 22.30 -8.96
CA ALA A 137 9.46 21.00 -8.29
C ALA A 137 8.50 20.04 -8.99
N SER A 138 8.84 18.77 -9.01
CA SER A 138 8.10 17.73 -9.72
C SER A 138 8.07 16.46 -8.87
N GLN A 139 6.92 15.79 -8.83
CA GLN A 139 6.75 14.50 -8.18
C GLN A 139 5.97 13.57 -9.11
N ALA A 140 6.47 12.34 -9.22
CA ALA A 140 5.87 11.32 -10.09
C ALA A 140 5.06 10.30 -9.31
N ILE A 141 4.01 9.80 -9.95
CA ILE A 141 3.24 8.62 -9.53
C ILE A 141 3.27 7.64 -10.70
N TRP A 142 3.72 6.43 -10.42
CA TRP A 142 3.67 5.31 -11.36
C TRP A 142 2.58 4.33 -10.92
N LYS A 143 1.76 3.90 -11.87
CA LYS A 143 0.81 2.80 -11.71
C LYS A 143 1.15 1.70 -12.70
N ALA A 144 1.07 0.46 -12.25
CA ALA A 144 1.36 -0.70 -13.06
C ALA A 144 0.32 -1.78 -12.76
N GLN A 145 -0.04 -2.57 -13.77
CA GLN A 145 -1.01 -3.65 -13.62
C GLN A 145 -0.63 -4.88 -14.45
N ASP A 146 -1.12 -6.04 -14.04
CA ASP A 146 -1.00 -7.28 -14.78
C ASP A 146 -1.94 -7.31 -16.02
N GLU A 147 -1.91 -8.42 -16.76
CA GLU A 147 -2.73 -8.59 -17.98
C GLU A 147 -4.23 -8.55 -17.69
N SER A 148 -4.65 -9.04 -16.52
CA SER A 148 -6.06 -9.06 -16.12
C SER A 148 -6.57 -7.70 -15.64
N GLY A 149 -5.65 -6.82 -15.18
CA GLY A 149 -5.96 -5.56 -14.51
C GLY A 149 -6.44 -5.74 -13.06
N GLU A 150 -6.54 -6.97 -12.56
CA GLU A 150 -6.92 -7.27 -11.18
C GLU A 150 -5.77 -6.97 -10.21
N VAL A 151 -4.54 -7.24 -10.64
CA VAL A 151 -3.34 -7.00 -9.84
C VAL A 151 -2.78 -5.64 -10.23
N GLN A 152 -2.71 -4.73 -9.25
CA GLN A 152 -2.23 -3.36 -9.47
C GLN A 152 -1.22 -2.96 -8.41
N ALA A 153 -0.22 -2.20 -8.84
CA ALA A 153 0.76 -1.56 -7.97
C ALA A 153 0.79 -0.06 -8.26
N ILE A 154 0.94 0.74 -7.21
CA ILE A 154 1.06 2.19 -7.29
C ILE A 154 2.22 2.61 -6.39
N ALA A 155 3.10 3.46 -6.90
CA ALA A 155 4.15 4.07 -6.11
C ALA A 155 4.30 5.55 -6.46
N THR A 156 4.65 6.34 -5.45
CA THR A 156 4.95 7.76 -5.56
C THR A 156 6.43 7.94 -5.32
N ALA A 157 7.12 8.65 -6.22
CA ALA A 157 8.54 8.94 -6.09
C ALA A 157 8.80 10.08 -5.09
N GLU A 158 10.04 10.17 -4.61
CA GLU A 158 10.53 11.38 -3.97
C GLU A 158 10.49 12.57 -4.97
N PRO A 159 10.15 13.78 -4.51
CA PRO A 159 10.12 14.93 -5.39
C PRO A 159 11.53 15.34 -5.83
N ILE A 160 11.65 15.79 -7.07
CA ILE A 160 12.84 16.47 -7.58
C ILE A 160 12.63 17.97 -7.63
N THR A 161 13.74 18.71 -7.64
CA THR A 161 13.72 20.17 -7.76
C THR A 161 14.74 20.64 -8.80
N VAL A 162 14.31 21.51 -9.72
CA VAL A 162 15.19 22.18 -10.68
C VAL A 162 15.18 23.68 -10.38
N GLN A 163 16.36 24.27 -10.24
CA GLN A 163 16.53 25.68 -9.92
C GLN A 163 17.27 26.40 -11.05
N VAL A 164 16.68 27.50 -11.52
CA VAL A 164 17.36 28.40 -12.45
C VAL A 164 18.33 29.26 -11.65
N GLN A 165 19.60 29.23 -12.03
CA GLN A 165 20.62 30.10 -11.45
C GLN A 165 20.31 31.55 -11.80
N SER A 166 20.31 32.41 -10.79
CA SER A 166 20.27 33.85 -11.00
C SER A 166 21.53 34.29 -11.73
N THR A 167 21.39 34.96 -12.88
CA THR A 167 22.53 35.60 -13.55
C THR A 167 23.15 36.62 -12.60
N PRO A 168 24.46 36.54 -12.29
CA PRO A 168 25.12 37.57 -11.51
C PRO A 168 25.14 38.87 -12.35
N THR A 169 24.53 39.92 -11.80
CA THR A 169 24.46 41.28 -12.36
C THR A 169 25.82 41.97 -12.33
#